data_AF-D0SQD3-F1
#
_entry.id   AF-D0SQD3-F1
#
_cell.length_a   1.000
_cell.length_b   1.000
_cell.length_c   1.000
_cell.angle_alpha   90.00
_cell.angle_beta   90.00
_cell.angle_gamma   90.00
#
_symmetry.space_group_name_H-M   'P 1'
#
loop_
_entity.id
_entity.type
_entity.pdbx_description
1 polymer ?
#
loop_
_entity_poly.entity_id
_entity_poly.type
_entity_poly.pdbx_seq_one_letter_code
_entity_poly.pdbx_strand_id
1 'polypeptide(L)'
;MFNDYIKHWALLMGLLIVVAVSCSLMQYFLAIDNFEWMVLVLILSTGFVFASLFAFLQVKAKHSVFHTGICGGIFALYLILLFYIDLTLLIDWNAVSEGEIQLTILQKMIKSDAAFWIAFIVPFLYSSLSYIVRSKSESKVS
;
A
#
# COMPACT_ATOMS: atom_id res chain seq x y z
N MET A 1 20.86 -6.71 13.03
CA MET A 1 20.16 -5.41 12.88
C MET A 1 20.27 -4.85 11.46
N PHE A 2 21.44 -4.41 10.96
CA PHE A 2 21.55 -3.89 9.59
C PHE A 2 21.25 -4.96 8.52
N ASN A 3 21.81 -6.16 8.66
CA ASN A 3 21.53 -7.27 7.73
C ASN A 3 20.04 -7.66 7.72
N ASP A 4 19.38 -7.65 8.88
CA ASP A 4 17.95 -7.97 8.98
C ASP A 4 17.11 -6.87 8.32
N TYR A 5 17.45 -5.61 8.58
CA TYR A 5 16.81 -4.46 7.93
C TYR A 5 16.85 -4.59 6.40
N ILE A 6 18.02 -4.88 5.83
CA ILE A 6 18.17 -5.04 4.38
C ILE A 6 17.31 -6.19 3.85
N LYS A 7 17.20 -7.31 4.56
CA LYS A 7 16.31 -8.42 4.16
C LYS A 7 14.83 -8.01 4.13
N HIS A 8 14.36 -7.33 5.18
CA HIS A 8 12.98 -6.83 5.24
C HIS A 8 12.73 -5.80 4.12
N TRP A 9 13.65 -4.86 3.95
CA TRP A 9 13.55 -3.79 2.97
C TRP A 9 13.56 -4.34 1.54
N ALA A 10 14.49 -5.23 1.20
CA ALA A 10 14.59 -5.82 -0.14
C ALA A 10 13.34 -6.64 -0.49
N LEU A 11 12.80 -7.39 0.48
CA LEU A 11 11.55 -8.13 0.28
C LEU A 11 10.37 -7.20 -0.01
N LEU A 12 10.23 -6.12 0.77
CA LEU A 12 9.16 -5.13 0.58
C LEU A 12 9.30 -4.39 -0.75
N MET A 13 10.52 -3.99 -1.12
CA MET A 13 10.79 -3.34 -2.40
C MET A 13 10.48 -4.26 -3.58
N GLY A 14 10.86 -5.55 -3.50
CA GLY A 14 10.52 -6.53 -4.52
C GLY A 14 9.01 -6.63 -4.74
N LEU A 15 8.24 -6.73 -3.65
CA LEU A 15 6.78 -6.75 -3.70
C LEU A 15 6.20 -5.46 -4.30
N LEU A 16 6.72 -4.29 -3.91
CA LEU A 16 6.28 -2.99 -4.42
C LEU A 16 6.59 -2.80 -5.91
N ILE A 17 7.72 -3.31 -6.40
CA ILE A 17 8.03 -3.31 -7.83
C ILE A 17 7.01 -4.15 -8.59
N VAL A 18 6.67 -5.34 -8.08
CA VAL A 18 5.62 -6.18 -8.68
C VAL A 18 4.28 -5.45 -8.71
N VAL A 19 3.90 -4.75 -7.64
CA VAL A 19 2.68 -3.91 -7.59
C VAL A 19 2.75 -2.80 -8.64
N ALA A 20 3.82 -2.02 -8.67
CA ALA A 20 3.97 -0.87 -9.58
C ALA A 20 3.87 -1.31 -11.05
N VAL A 21 4.56 -2.39 -11.41
CA VAL A 21 4.50 -2.96 -12.76
C VAL A 21 3.11 -3.50 -13.07
N SER A 22 2.46 -4.20 -12.12
CA SER A 22 1.11 -4.74 -12.34
C SER A 22 0.08 -3.63 -12.56
N CYS A 23 0.09 -2.58 -11.73
CA CYS A 23 -0.82 -1.45 -11.86
C CYS A 23 -0.58 -0.65 -13.15
N SER A 24 0.69 -0.43 -13.52
CA SER A 24 1.06 0.23 -14.77
C SER A 24 0.61 -0.56 -16.00
N LEU A 25 0.84 -1.88 -16.02
CA LEU A 25 0.35 -2.77 -17.08
C LEU A 25 -1.17 -2.81 -17.17
N MET A 26 -1.88 -2.83 -16.03
CA MET A 26 -3.34 -2.76 -16.01
C MET A 26 -3.85 -1.49 -16.69
N GLN A 27 -3.23 -0.34 -16.42
CA GLN A 27 -3.61 0.92 -17.05
C GLN A 27 -3.34 0.91 -18.56
N TYR A 28 -2.17 0.40 -18.96
CA TYR A 28 -1.81 0.23 -20.38
C TYR A 28 -2.82 -0.64 -21.13
N PHE A 29 -3.20 -1.80 -20.57
CA PHE A 29 -4.15 -2.71 -21.22
C PHE A 29 -5.59 -2.18 -21.27
N LEU A 30 -5.97 -1.28 -20.35
CA LEU A 30 -7.27 -0.61 -20.37
C LEU A 30 -7.31 0.59 -21.32
N ALA A 31 -6.21 0.87 -22.05
CA ALA A 31 -6.07 1.99 -22.98
C ALA A 31 -6.45 3.34 -22.37
N ILE A 32 -6.26 3.47 -21.05
CA ILE A 32 -6.34 4.74 -20.35
C ILE A 32 -5.07 5.50 -20.75
N ASP A 33 -5.20 6.80 -21.08
CA ASP A 33 -4.12 7.70 -21.54
C ASP A 33 -2.75 7.45 -20.88
N ASN A 34 -1.66 7.96 -21.49
CA ASN A 34 -0.21 7.82 -21.18
C ASN A 34 0.28 8.04 -19.71
N PHE A 35 -0.55 7.86 -18.70
CA PHE A 35 -0.33 7.96 -17.27
C PHE A 35 0.26 6.69 -16.63
N GLU A 36 0.47 5.61 -17.39
CA GLU A 36 1.06 4.36 -16.91
C GLU A 36 2.43 4.55 -16.23
N TRP A 37 3.23 5.51 -16.73
CA TRP A 37 4.52 5.88 -16.15
C TRP A 37 4.35 6.71 -14.86
N MET A 38 3.30 7.54 -14.79
CA MET A 38 2.99 8.29 -13.57
C MET A 38 2.58 7.36 -12.44
N VAL A 39 1.78 6.33 -12.72
CA VAL A 39 1.40 5.30 -11.73
C VAL A 39 2.63 4.56 -11.22
N LEU A 40 3.52 4.17 -12.13
CA LEU A 40 4.77 3.50 -11.78
C LEU A 40 5.64 4.39 -10.87
N VAL A 41 5.85 5.65 -11.22
CA VAL A 41 6.64 6.60 -10.42
C VAL A 41 5.99 6.86 -9.06
N LEU A 42 4.67 7.02 -9.00
CA LEU A 42 3.94 7.27 -7.76
C LEU A 42 4.06 6.08 -6.79
N ILE A 43 3.80 4.86 -7.26
CA ILE A 43 3.88 3.66 -6.43
C ILE A 43 5.31 3.39 -5.98
N LEU A 44 6.31 3.55 -6.85
CA LEU A 44 7.70 3.33 -6.47
C LEU A 44 8.23 4.38 -5.47
N SER A 45 7.90 5.67 -5.67
CA SER A 45 8.36 6.73 -4.77
C SER A 45 7.72 6.61 -3.38
N THR A 46 6.41 6.44 -3.31
CA THR A 46 5.68 6.22 -2.04
C THR A 46 6.06 4.89 -1.40
N GLY A 47 6.16 3.84 -2.22
CA GLY A 47 6.59 2.51 -1.81
C GLY A 47 8.00 2.48 -1.23
N PHE A 48 8.94 3.25 -1.78
CA PHE A 48 10.30 3.35 -1.24
C PHE A 48 10.31 3.91 0.18
N VAL A 49 9.57 4.99 0.42
CA VAL A 49 9.43 5.59 1.76
C VAL A 49 8.77 4.58 2.71
N PHE A 50 7.70 3.93 2.25
CA PHE A 50 7.00 2.90 3.00
C PHE A 50 7.94 1.74 3.40
N ALA A 51 8.63 1.13 2.43
CA ALA A 51 9.52 0.01 2.66
C ALA A 51 10.64 0.36 3.64
N SER A 52 11.19 1.57 3.53
CA SER A 52 12.25 2.06 4.40
C SER A 52 11.80 2.19 5.85
N LEU A 53 10.64 2.81 6.09
CA LEU A 53 10.08 2.99 7.43
C LEU A 53 9.55 1.67 8.00
N PHE A 54 8.88 0.87 7.18
CA PHE A 54 8.24 -0.37 7.63
C PHE A 54 9.30 -1.43 7.97
N ALA A 55 10.35 -1.59 7.15
CA ALA A 55 11.47 -2.48 7.47
C ALA A 55 12.14 -2.13 8.81
N PHE A 56 12.29 -0.84 9.10
CA PHE A 56 12.84 -0.39 10.38
C PHE A 56 11.95 -0.81 11.56
N LEU A 57 10.63 -0.65 11.44
CA LEU A 57 9.69 -1.08 12.47
C LEU A 57 9.64 -2.60 12.65
N GLN A 58 9.74 -3.37 11.57
CA GLN A 58 9.79 -4.83 11.62
C GLN A 58 11.02 -5.31 12.41
N VAL A 59 12.18 -4.69 12.17
CA VAL A 59 13.40 -4.97 12.94
C VAL A 59 13.23 -4.57 14.41
N LYS A 60 12.66 -3.40 14.71
CA LYS A 60 12.42 -2.96 16.09
C LYS A 60 11.44 -3.86 16.85
N ALA A 61 10.40 -4.33 16.17
CA ALA A 61 9.46 -5.29 16.72
C ALA A 61 10.02 -6.72 16.80
N LYS A 62 11.25 -6.95 16.30
CA LYS A 62 11.94 -8.24 16.17
C LYS A 62 11.05 -9.27 15.47
N HIS A 63 10.37 -8.84 14.40
CA HIS A 63 9.57 -9.71 13.54
C HIS A 63 10.46 -10.50 12.58
N SER A 64 9.99 -11.67 12.14
CA SER A 64 10.72 -12.47 11.15
C SER A 64 10.51 -11.92 9.73
N VAL A 65 11.46 -12.19 8.83
CA VAL A 65 11.33 -11.83 7.42
C VAL A 65 10.08 -12.44 6.78
N PHE A 66 9.71 -13.67 7.19
CA PHE A 66 8.48 -14.32 6.76
C PHE A 66 7.23 -13.54 7.17
N HIS A 67 7.19 -13.04 8.40
CA HIS A 67 6.07 -12.22 8.87
C HIS A 67 5.94 -10.92 8.06
N THR A 68 7.07 -10.27 7.77
CA THR A 68 7.10 -9.11 6.86
C THR A 68 6.63 -9.46 5.45
N GLY A 69 6.96 -10.64 4.95
CA GLY A 69 6.47 -11.14 3.66
C GLY A 69 4.96 -11.29 3.62
N ILE A 70 4.35 -11.83 4.68
CA ILE A 70 2.88 -11.92 4.79
C ILE A 70 2.25 -10.52 4.80
N CYS A 71 2.73 -9.63 5.69
CA CYS A 71 2.19 -8.27 5.77
C CYS A 71 2.36 -7.51 4.46
N GLY A 72 3.54 -7.58 3.85
CA GLY A 72 3.84 -6.95 2.57
C GLY A 72 3.03 -7.54 1.42
N GLY A 73 2.80 -8.86 1.43
CA GLY A 73 1.98 -9.54 0.43
C GLY A 73 0.50 -9.15 0.50
N ILE A 74 -0.07 -9.11 1.72
CA ILE A 74 -1.45 -8.61 1.92
C ILE A 74 -1.57 -7.16 1.46
N PHE A 75 -0.61 -6.33 1.81
CA PHE A 75 -0.55 -4.93 1.38
C PHE A 75 -0.45 -4.79 -0.15
N ALA A 76 0.41 -5.60 -0.78
CA ALA A 76 0.55 -5.63 -2.23
C ALA A 76 -0.74 -6.03 -2.95
N LEU A 77 -1.40 -7.10 -2.48
CA LEU A 77 -2.69 -7.54 -3.02
C LEU A 77 -3.77 -6.48 -2.84
N TYR A 78 -3.81 -5.81 -1.68
CA TYR A 78 -4.74 -4.73 -1.42
C TYR A 78 -4.55 -3.57 -2.41
N LEU A 79 -3.31 -3.12 -2.64
CA LEU A 79 -3.03 -2.05 -3.60
C LEU A 79 -3.44 -2.42 -5.02
N ILE A 80 -3.10 -3.63 -5.47
CA ILE A 80 -3.48 -4.13 -6.80
C ILE A 80 -5.01 -4.13 -6.96
N LEU A 81 -5.73 -4.66 -5.96
CA LEU A 81 -7.20 -4.71 -5.99
C LEU A 81 -7.82 -3.31 -5.96
N LEU A 82 -7.31 -2.42 -5.11
CA LEU A 82 -7.78 -1.03 -5.05
C LEU A 82 -7.61 -0.35 -6.40
N PHE A 83 -6.44 -0.51 -7.02
CA PHE A 83 -6.14 0.07 -8.32
C PHE A 83 -7.02 -0.51 -9.44
N TYR A 84 -7.20 -1.83 -9.46
CA TYR A 84 -8.08 -2.49 -10.41
C TYR A 84 -9.53 -1.99 -10.30
N ILE A 85 -10.07 -1.91 -9.08
CA ILE A 85 -11.42 -1.42 -8.85
C ILE A 85 -11.49 0.05 -9.28
N ASP A 86 -10.49 0.86 -8.94
CA ASP A 86 -10.46 2.27 -9.34
C ASP A 86 -10.53 2.43 -10.87
N LEU A 87 -9.74 1.68 -11.63
CA LEU A 87 -9.73 1.76 -13.09
C LEU A 87 -11.03 1.24 -13.73
N THR A 88 -11.66 0.22 -13.15
CA THR A 88 -12.87 -0.40 -13.71
C THR A 88 -14.17 0.28 -13.28
N LEU A 89 -14.12 1.12 -12.24
CA LEU A 89 -15.26 1.89 -11.77
C LEU A 89 -15.51 3.08 -12.69
N LEU A 90 -16.28 2.83 -13.76
CA LEU A 90 -16.73 3.85 -14.72
C LEU A 90 -17.66 4.86 -14.02
N ILE A 91 -17.21 6.10 -13.89
CA ILE A 91 -17.98 7.23 -13.39
C ILE A 91 -18.13 8.23 -14.52
N ASP A 92 -19.37 8.60 -14.82
CA ASP A 92 -19.65 9.76 -15.67
C ASP A 92 -19.46 11.04 -14.86
N TRP A 93 -18.26 11.59 -14.92
CA TRP A 93 -17.91 12.81 -14.19
C TRP A 93 -18.68 14.04 -14.67
N ASN A 94 -19.12 14.05 -15.93
CA ASN A 94 -19.92 15.17 -16.45
C ASN A 94 -21.30 15.16 -15.81
N ALA A 95 -21.97 14.02 -15.81
CA ALA A 95 -23.27 13.86 -15.15
C ALA A 95 -23.20 14.08 -13.62
N VAL A 96 -22.07 13.78 -12.97
CA VAL A 96 -21.83 14.11 -11.56
C VAL A 96 -21.67 15.63 -11.36
N SER A 97 -20.94 16.31 -12.25
CA SER A 97 -20.69 17.76 -12.17
C SER A 97 -21.95 18.60 -12.44
N GLU A 98 -22.83 18.10 -13.30
CA GLU A 98 -24.14 18.69 -13.62
C GLU A 98 -25.20 18.38 -12.56
N GLY A 99 -24.87 17.53 -11.58
CA GLY A 99 -25.75 17.14 -10.49
C GLY A 99 -26.82 16.11 -10.87
N GLU A 100 -26.76 15.56 -12.09
CA GLU A 100 -27.69 14.56 -12.59
C GLU A 100 -27.48 13.19 -11.93
N ILE A 101 -26.24 12.87 -11.53
CA ILE A 101 -25.89 11.61 -10.87
C ILE A 101 -25.18 11.87 -9.54
N GLN A 102 -25.70 11.28 -8.46
CA GLN A 102 -24.97 11.23 -7.19
C GLN A 102 -24.17 9.95 -7.09
N LEU A 103 -22.85 10.08 -6.86
CA LEU A 103 -21.99 8.95 -6.54
C LEU A 103 -22.44 8.27 -5.25
N THR A 104 -22.48 6.94 -5.29
CA THR A 104 -22.69 6.13 -4.08
C THR A 104 -21.54 6.34 -3.09
N ILE A 105 -21.78 6.10 -1.81
CA ILE A 105 -20.76 6.25 -0.75
C ILE A 105 -19.53 5.39 -1.07
N LEU A 106 -19.73 4.17 -1.57
CA LEU A 106 -18.64 3.27 -1.96
C LEU A 106 -17.78 3.85 -3.08
N GLN A 107 -18.39 4.40 -4.13
CA GLN A 107 -17.68 5.02 -5.24
C GLN A 107 -16.88 6.25 -4.78
N LYS A 108 -17.47 7.09 -3.91
CA LYS A 108 -16.77 8.24 -3.31
C LYS A 108 -15.57 7.82 -2.48
N MET A 109 -15.69 6.73 -1.72
CA MET A 109 -14.58 6.21 -0.92
C MET A 109 -13.47 5.67 -1.80
N ILE A 110 -13.77 4.83 -2.79
CA ILE A 110 -12.76 4.23 -3.67
C ILE A 110 -12.00 5.30 -4.47
N LYS A 111 -12.70 6.30 -5.01
CA LYS A 111 -12.11 7.39 -5.78
C LYS A 111 -11.44 8.47 -4.94
N SER A 112 -11.51 8.37 -3.61
CA SER A 112 -10.85 9.32 -2.74
C SER A 112 -9.36 9.01 -2.63
N ASP A 113 -8.54 10.05 -2.70
CA ASP A 113 -7.11 9.98 -2.35
C ASP A 113 -6.90 9.31 -0.98
N ALA A 114 -7.85 9.47 -0.05
CA ALA A 114 -7.78 8.87 1.27
C ALA A 114 -7.74 7.34 1.22
N ALA A 115 -8.44 6.68 0.30
CA ALA A 115 -8.42 5.22 0.19
C ALA A 115 -7.03 4.70 -0.17
N PHE A 116 -6.33 5.40 -1.07
CA PHE A 116 -4.94 5.11 -1.39
C PHE A 116 -4.03 5.31 -0.18
N TRP A 117 -4.14 6.44 0.54
CA TRP A 117 -3.25 6.73 1.68
C TRP A 117 -3.50 5.82 2.89
N ILE A 118 -4.75 5.44 3.16
CA ILE A 118 -5.11 4.51 4.25
C ILE A 118 -4.42 3.16 4.05
N ALA A 119 -4.25 2.72 2.80
CA ALA A 119 -3.51 1.51 2.45
C ALA A 119 -2.14 1.45 3.15
N PHE A 120 -1.42 2.57 3.13
CA PHE A 120 -0.06 2.67 3.67
C PHE A 120 -0.05 2.80 5.19
N ILE A 121 -1.09 3.39 5.79
CA ILE A 121 -1.17 3.63 7.24
C ILE A 121 -1.41 2.33 8.03
N VAL A 122 -2.25 1.43 7.51
CA VAL A 122 -2.67 0.22 8.23
C VAL A 122 -1.48 -0.67 8.64
N PRO A 123 -0.52 -0.99 7.76
CA PRO A 123 0.67 -1.75 8.15
C PRO A 123 1.46 -1.07 9.28
N PHE A 124 1.61 0.26 9.23
CA PHE A 124 2.32 1.02 10.27
C PHE A 124 1.64 0.91 11.63
N LEU A 125 0.32 1.04 11.67
CA LEU A 125 -0.45 0.88 12.91
C LEU A 125 -0.26 -0.52 13.50
N TYR A 126 -0.39 -1.56 12.67
CA TYR A 126 -0.17 -2.93 13.08
C TYR A 126 1.23 -3.15 13.67
N SER A 127 2.27 -2.72 12.94
CA SER A 127 3.65 -2.91 13.39
C SER A 127 3.96 -2.10 14.66
N SER A 128 3.42 -0.89 14.78
CA SER A 128 3.62 -0.04 15.96
C SER A 128 2.93 -0.61 17.21
N LEU A 129 1.69 -1.10 17.05
CA LEU A 129 0.96 -1.77 18.13
C LEU A 129 1.69 -3.03 18.60
N SER A 130 2.18 -3.85 17.65
CA SER A 130 2.94 -5.06 17.97
C SER A 130 4.21 -4.75 18.78
N TYR A 131 4.90 -3.65 18.45
CA TYR A 131 6.06 -3.17 19.18
C TYR A 131 5.68 -2.75 20.62
N ILE A 132 4.63 -1.94 20.79
CA ILE A 132 4.18 -1.46 22.11
C ILE A 132 3.77 -2.61 23.03
N VAL A 133 3.02 -3.58 22.50
CA VAL A 133 2.59 -4.76 23.27
C VAL A 133 3.80 -5.55 23.75
N ARG A 134 4.78 -5.76 22.87
CA ARG A 134 5.99 -6.50 23.19
C ARG A 134 6.89 -5.75 24.18
N SER A 135 7.08 -4.45 24.01
CA SER A 135 7.91 -3.65 24.93
C SER A 135 7.34 -3.65 26.35
N LYS A 136 6.01 -3.60 26.49
CA LYS A 136 5.33 -3.73 27.78
C LYS A 136 5.44 -5.13 28.38
N SER A 137 5.53 -6.17 27.56
CA SER A 137 5.74 -7.54 28.03
C SER A 137 7.17 -7.73 28.52
N GLU A 138 8.17 -7.24 27.78
CA GLU A 138 9.58 -7.34 28.16
C GLU A 138 9.87 -6.54 29.45
N SER A 139 9.21 -5.40 29.68
CA SER A 139 9.36 -4.61 30.91
C SER A 139 8.70 -5.20 32.16
N LYS A 140 7.80 -6.18 32.02
CA LYS A 140 7.13 -6.85 33.15
C LYS A 140 7.88 -8.08 33.65
N VAL A 141 8.85 -8.56 32.86
CA VAL A 141 9.62 -9.78 33.13
C VAL A 141 11.02 -9.44 33.67
N SER A 142 11.45 -8.17 33.57
CA SER A 142 12.65 -7.61 34.21
C SER A 142 12.36 -7.12 35.62
#